data_AF-A0A1H0BBU5-F1
#
_entry.id   AF-A0A1H0BBU5-F1
#
_cell.length_a   1.000
_cell.length_b   1.000
_cell.length_c   1.000
_cell.angle_alpha   90.00
_cell.angle_beta   90.00
_cell.angle_gamma   90.00
#
_symmetry.space_group_name_H-M   'P 1'
#
loop_
_entity.id
_entity.type
_entity.pdbx_description
1 polymer ?
#
loop_
_entity_poly.entity_id
_entity_poly.type
_entity_poly.pdbx_seq_one_letter_code
_entity_poly.pdbx_strand_id
1 'polypeptide(L)'
;MTSSPPYYLGLVPNLLNPIQLDYEWFGVLWLEEDHHFPVIVGYWFSKERSEIKQNAILSGFSKWTEISDQQIVMRMYQSIRNKQKKQDWENRTRLSIRTIFKPPWNEVSSGLYIIKSRDTYPLHASAILKKKFFVWLEHTAVCETEEEFHEFMKRVNEEHQMEFIMKFKH
;
A
#
# COMPACT_ATOMS: atom_id res chain seq x y z
N MET A 1 -28.36 -18.39 24.43
CA MET A 1 -27.25 -17.44 24.66
C MET A 1 -26.24 -17.68 23.56
N THR A 2 -26.23 -16.85 22.51
CA THR A 2 -25.25 -16.95 21.43
C THR A 2 -23.93 -16.41 21.97
N SER A 3 -22.95 -17.29 22.21
CA SER A 3 -21.58 -16.87 22.49
C SER A 3 -21.09 -16.04 21.31
N SER A 4 -20.67 -14.80 21.56
CA SER A 4 -20.02 -14.00 20.51
C SER A 4 -18.83 -14.79 19.94
N PRO A 5 -18.65 -14.81 18.62
CA PRO A 5 -17.56 -15.56 18.00
C PRO A 5 -16.21 -15.10 18.58
N PRO A 6 -15.28 -16.03 18.84
CA PRO A 6 -13.99 -15.68 19.43
C PRO A 6 -13.18 -14.82 18.46
N TYR A 7 -12.59 -13.74 18.98
CA TYR A 7 -11.58 -12.97 18.25
C TYR A 7 -10.21 -13.64 18.39
N TYR A 8 -9.42 -13.52 17.35
CA TYR A 8 -8.04 -14.00 17.29
C TYR A 8 -7.12 -12.87 16.88
N LEU A 9 -5.98 -12.74 17.57
CA LEU A 9 -4.95 -11.74 17.29
C LEU A 9 -3.66 -12.42 16.87
N GLY A 10 -3.16 -12.08 15.69
CA GLY A 10 -1.89 -12.55 15.17
C GLY A 10 -0.91 -11.40 15.04
N LEU A 11 0.35 -11.65 15.37
CA LEU A 11 1.41 -10.64 15.43
C LEU A 11 2.67 -11.16 14.74
N VAL A 12 3.18 -10.41 13.76
CA VAL A 12 4.39 -10.77 13.00
C VAL A 12 5.30 -9.55 12.88
N PRO A 13 6.61 -9.66 13.20
CA PRO A 13 7.54 -8.56 13.04
C PRO A 13 8.00 -8.38 11.58
N ASN A 14 8.62 -7.23 11.30
CA ASN A 14 9.34 -6.94 10.06
C ASN A 14 8.49 -7.06 8.79
N LEU A 15 7.25 -6.57 8.83
CA LEU A 15 6.41 -6.42 7.62
C LEU A 15 6.35 -4.96 7.21
N LEU A 16 6.29 -4.72 5.91
CA LEU A 16 6.25 -3.37 5.36
C LEU A 16 4.94 -2.66 5.74
N ASN A 17 5.05 -1.55 6.45
CA ASN A 17 4.00 -0.56 6.53
C ASN A 17 4.02 0.29 5.25
N PRO A 18 3.01 0.20 4.37
CA PRO A 18 3.02 0.91 3.09
C PRO A 18 2.82 2.41 3.19
N ILE A 19 2.37 2.91 4.34
CA ILE A 19 2.13 4.34 4.58
C ILE A 19 3.45 5.02 4.99
N GLN A 20 4.14 4.43 5.96
CA GLN A 20 5.43 4.95 6.45
C GLN A 20 6.61 4.50 5.58
N LEU A 21 6.39 3.46 4.76
CA LEU A 21 7.42 2.81 3.95
C LEU A 21 8.60 2.33 4.82
N ASP A 22 8.30 1.70 5.94
CA ASP A 22 9.25 1.14 6.91
C ASP A 22 8.77 -0.25 7.38
N TYR A 23 9.69 -1.06 7.89
CA TYR A 23 9.39 -2.41 8.39
C TYR A 23 9.04 -2.34 9.87
N GLU A 24 7.81 -2.73 10.19
CA GLU A 24 7.23 -2.62 11.52
C GLU A 24 6.66 -3.96 12.00
N TRP A 25 6.23 -4.02 13.26
CA TRP A 25 5.33 -5.08 13.68
C TRP A 25 4.00 -4.91 12.98
N PHE A 26 3.49 -6.01 12.44
CA PHE A 26 2.15 -6.11 11.90
C PHE A 26 1.28 -6.93 12.84
N GLY A 27 0.07 -6.43 13.08
CA GLY A 27 -0.96 -7.13 13.82
C GLY A 27 -2.24 -7.21 13.03
N VAL A 28 -2.92 -8.35 13.11
CA VAL A 28 -4.22 -8.55 12.50
C VAL A 28 -5.16 -9.22 13.49
N LEU A 29 -6.36 -8.67 13.62
CA LEU A 29 -7.46 -9.20 14.41
C LEU A 29 -8.52 -9.73 13.46
N TRP A 30 -8.96 -10.96 13.70
CA TRP A 30 -10.01 -11.60 12.92
C TRP A 30 -10.96 -12.39 13.80
N LEU A 31 -12.09 -12.78 13.23
CA LEU A 31 -13.01 -13.77 13.79
C LEU A 31 -13.20 -14.91 12.78
N GLU A 32 -13.57 -16.08 13.28
CA GLU A 32 -14.00 -17.20 12.44
C GLU A 32 -15.54 -17.22 12.41
N GLU A 33 -16.12 -17.06 11.22
CA GLU A 33 -17.55 -17.30 11.02
C GLU A 33 -17.83 -18.80 10.82
N ASP A 34 -19.09 -19.21 10.88
CA ASP A 34 -19.58 -20.62 10.80
C ASP A 34 -19.07 -21.40 9.56
N HIS A 35 -18.41 -20.74 8.61
CA HIS A 35 -17.83 -21.30 7.39
C HIS A 35 -16.29 -21.24 7.32
N HIS A 36 -15.59 -21.03 8.44
CA HIS A 36 -14.13 -21.13 8.60
C HIS A 36 -13.26 -20.14 7.82
N PHE A 37 -13.85 -19.19 7.10
CA PHE A 37 -13.08 -18.12 6.48
C PHE A 37 -12.79 -17.03 7.53
N PRO A 38 -11.51 -16.67 7.76
CA PRO A 38 -11.18 -15.62 8.69
C PRO A 38 -11.66 -14.27 8.16
N VAL A 39 -12.48 -13.58 8.96
CA VAL A 39 -12.94 -12.21 8.66
C VAL A 39 -12.07 -11.23 9.42
N ILE A 40 -11.24 -10.48 8.69
CA ILE A 40 -10.37 -9.44 9.27
C ILE A 40 -11.25 -8.29 9.75
N VAL A 41 -11.18 -8.00 11.05
CA VAL A 41 -11.93 -6.91 11.71
C VAL A 41 -11.05 -5.72 12.10
N GLY A 42 -9.73 -5.91 12.08
CA GLY A 42 -8.77 -4.85 12.33
C GLY A 42 -7.35 -5.27 11.98
N TYR A 43 -6.51 -4.31 11.62
CA TYR A 43 -5.07 -4.53 11.47
C TYR A 43 -4.32 -3.25 11.78
N TRP A 44 -3.08 -3.39 12.23
CA TRP A 44 -2.24 -2.29 12.65
C TRP A 44 -0.78 -2.54 12.32
N PHE A 45 -0.05 -1.45 12.12
CA PHE A 45 1.41 -1.43 12.09
C PHE A 45 1.92 -0.56 13.25
N SER A 46 3.00 -0.99 13.89
CA SER A 46 3.69 -0.21 14.93
C SER A 46 5.13 -0.69 15.11
N LYS A 47 5.98 0.19 15.64
CA LYS A 47 7.35 -0.12 16.05
C LYS A 47 7.42 -1.16 17.17
N GLU A 48 6.40 -1.25 18.03
CA GLU A 48 6.38 -2.15 19.17
C GLU A 48 5.17 -3.09 19.17
N ARG A 49 5.40 -4.36 19.54
CA ARG A 49 4.34 -5.37 19.68
C ARG A 49 3.27 -4.95 20.69
N SER A 50 3.65 -4.28 21.77
CA SER A 50 2.78 -3.79 22.85
C SER A 50 1.74 -2.79 22.34
N GLU A 51 2.15 -1.86 21.48
CA GLU A 51 1.29 -0.82 20.93
C GLU A 51 0.16 -1.39 20.08
N ILE A 52 0.39 -2.49 19.36
CA ILE A 52 -0.66 -3.17 18.58
C ILE A 52 -1.79 -3.64 19.51
N LYS A 53 -1.44 -4.24 20.66
CA LYS A 53 -2.44 -4.70 21.64
C LYS A 53 -3.21 -3.53 22.23
N GLN A 54 -2.52 -2.42 22.52
CA GLN A 54 -3.15 -1.20 22.99
C GLN A 54 -4.11 -0.62 21.95
N ASN A 55 -3.71 -0.59 20.68
CA ASN A 55 -4.56 -0.12 19.57
C ASN A 55 -5.81 -0.99 19.38
N ALA A 56 -5.70 -2.31 19.54
CA ALA A 56 -6.86 -3.20 19.54
C ALA A 56 -7.84 -2.86 20.68
N ILE A 57 -7.32 -2.61 21.90
CA ILE A 57 -8.12 -2.18 23.06
C ILE A 57 -8.83 -0.85 22.81
N LEU A 58 -8.09 0.15 22.31
CA LEU A 58 -8.64 1.45 21.96
C LEU A 58 -9.70 1.37 20.85
N SER A 59 -9.62 0.36 19.99
CA SER A 59 -10.60 0.07 18.94
C SER A 59 -11.82 -0.72 19.44
N GLY A 60 -11.92 -0.99 20.74
CA GLY A 60 -13.08 -1.64 21.38
C GLY A 60 -12.95 -3.15 21.54
N PHE A 61 -11.82 -3.76 21.18
CA PHE A 61 -11.61 -5.19 21.35
C PHE A 61 -10.91 -5.44 22.69
N SER A 62 -11.48 -6.25 23.57
CA SER A 62 -10.91 -6.50 24.92
C SER A 62 -10.60 -7.97 25.20
N LYS A 63 -11.03 -8.88 24.34
CA LYS A 63 -10.82 -10.33 24.47
C LYS A 63 -10.48 -10.90 23.11
N TRP A 64 -9.35 -11.60 23.05
CA TRP A 64 -8.92 -12.35 21.87
C TRP A 64 -8.01 -13.50 22.32
N THR A 65 -7.85 -14.48 21.44
CA THR A 65 -6.83 -15.52 21.57
C THR A 65 -5.64 -15.13 20.70
N GLU A 66 -4.44 -15.01 21.30
CA GLU A 66 -3.23 -14.77 20.52
C GLU A 66 -2.82 -16.02 19.75
N ILE A 67 -2.65 -15.89 18.44
CA ILE A 67 -2.22 -16.95 17.54
C ILE A 67 -0.79 -16.68 17.11
N SER A 68 0.06 -17.70 17.25
CA SER A 68 1.49 -17.64 16.88
C SER A 68 1.77 -18.21 15.48
N ASP A 69 0.75 -18.74 14.80
CA ASP A 69 0.90 -19.24 13.42
C ASP A 69 1.15 -18.08 12.46
N GLN A 70 2.42 -17.90 12.10
CA GLN A 70 2.84 -16.86 11.19
C GLN A 70 2.30 -17.06 9.77
N GLN A 71 2.06 -18.30 9.32
CA GLN A 71 1.57 -18.53 7.97
C GLN A 71 0.16 -17.98 7.78
N ILE A 72 -0.70 -18.15 8.79
CA ILE A 72 -2.06 -17.60 8.78
C ILE A 72 -1.99 -16.07 8.70
N VAL A 73 -1.18 -15.45 9.57
CA VAL A 73 -1.03 -13.98 9.61
C VAL A 73 -0.45 -13.42 8.31
N MET A 74 0.54 -14.09 7.73
CA MET A 74 1.14 -13.70 6.45
C MET A 74 0.14 -13.76 5.30
N ARG A 75 -0.74 -14.78 5.25
CA ARG A 75 -1.81 -14.84 4.24
C ARG A 75 -2.78 -13.65 4.38
N MET A 76 -3.12 -13.27 5.61
CA MET A 76 -3.97 -12.10 5.85
C MET A 76 -3.29 -10.80 5.44
N TYR A 77 -2.02 -10.61 5.82
CA TYR A 77 -1.21 -9.48 5.36
C TYR A 77 -1.18 -9.39 3.84
N GLN A 78 -0.88 -10.50 3.14
CA GLN A 78 -0.88 -10.56 1.68
C GLN A 78 -2.25 -10.21 1.08
N SER A 79 -3.34 -10.69 1.66
CA SER A 79 -4.71 -10.34 1.23
C SER A 79 -4.96 -8.83 1.33
N ILE A 80 -4.55 -8.19 2.43
CA ILE A 80 -4.65 -6.73 2.62
C ILE A 80 -3.77 -6.00 1.59
N ARG A 81 -2.50 -6.39 1.44
CA ARG A 81 -1.56 -5.77 0.50
C ARG A 81 -2.02 -5.90 -0.94
N ASN A 82 -2.59 -7.04 -1.34
CA ASN A 82 -3.12 -7.23 -2.70
C ASN A 82 -4.31 -6.31 -2.96
N LYS A 83 -5.21 -6.12 -1.99
CA LYS A 83 -6.31 -5.17 -2.09
C LYS A 83 -5.80 -3.73 -2.21
N GLN A 84 -4.80 -3.36 -1.41
CA GLN A 84 -4.18 -2.04 -1.47
C GLN A 84 -3.47 -1.82 -2.81
N LYS A 85 -2.60 -2.73 -3.27
CA LYS A 85 -1.93 -2.67 -4.57
C LYS A 85 -2.94 -2.50 -5.72
N LYS A 86 -4.10 -3.16 -5.64
CA LYS A 86 -5.18 -2.99 -6.62
C LYS A 86 -5.82 -1.60 -6.55
N GLN A 87 -6.16 -1.12 -5.36
CA GLN A 87 -6.71 0.22 -5.15
C GLN A 87 -5.75 1.32 -5.61
N ASP A 88 -4.47 1.21 -5.27
CA ASP A 88 -3.39 2.13 -5.66
C ASP A 88 -3.20 2.18 -7.18
N TRP A 89 -3.42 1.05 -7.86
CA TRP A 89 -3.38 0.97 -9.32
C TRP A 89 -4.61 1.61 -9.97
N GLU A 90 -5.80 1.36 -9.44
CA GLU A 90 -7.07 1.78 -10.05
C GLU A 90 -7.42 3.25 -9.72
N ASN A 91 -6.90 3.80 -8.62
CA ASN A 91 -7.25 5.13 -8.15
C ASN A 91 -6.55 6.24 -8.95
N ARG A 92 -7.24 6.74 -9.98
CA ARG A 92 -6.80 7.87 -10.79
C ARG A 92 -7.27 9.19 -10.18
N THR A 93 -6.33 10.08 -9.89
CA THR A 93 -6.65 11.38 -9.27
C THR A 93 -6.11 12.54 -10.09
N ARG A 94 -6.98 13.50 -10.42
CA ARG A 94 -6.56 14.79 -10.97
C ARG A 94 -5.97 15.64 -9.86
N LEU A 95 -4.72 16.06 -10.01
CA LEU A 95 -4.09 16.98 -9.06
C LEU A 95 -4.71 18.38 -9.17
N SER A 96 -4.55 19.18 -8.13
CA SER A 96 -5.00 20.58 -8.13
C SER A 96 -4.49 21.30 -9.37
N ILE A 97 -5.32 22.14 -10.00
CA ILE A 97 -4.93 22.94 -11.17
C ILE A 97 -3.67 23.77 -10.86
N ARG A 98 -3.49 24.21 -9.61
CA ARG A 98 -2.29 24.96 -9.18
C ARG A 98 -0.99 24.18 -9.39
N THR A 99 -1.06 22.85 -9.44
CA THR A 99 0.10 21.95 -9.63
C THR A 99 0.79 22.20 -10.97
N ILE A 100 0.06 22.53 -12.04
CA ILE A 100 0.65 22.76 -13.37
C ILE A 100 1.59 23.97 -13.39
N PHE A 101 1.40 24.92 -12.48
CA PHE A 101 2.20 26.14 -12.38
C PHE A 101 3.39 26.00 -11.43
N LYS A 102 3.56 24.82 -10.80
CA LYS A 102 4.66 24.54 -9.88
C LYS A 102 5.73 23.68 -10.57
N PRO A 103 7.02 23.85 -10.26
CA PRO A 103 8.05 22.89 -10.65
C PRO A 103 7.73 21.48 -10.12
N PRO A 104 8.09 20.42 -10.87
CA PRO A 104 8.69 20.46 -12.22
C PRO A 104 7.66 20.66 -13.35
N TRP A 105 6.37 20.73 -13.06
CA TRP A 105 5.28 20.64 -14.03
C TRP A 105 5.10 21.88 -14.93
N ASN A 106 5.57 23.04 -14.51
CA ASN A 106 5.58 24.24 -15.35
C ASN A 106 6.66 24.18 -16.45
N GLU A 107 7.67 23.32 -16.31
CA GLU A 107 8.86 23.27 -17.18
C GLU A 107 8.90 22.06 -18.10
N VAL A 108 8.34 20.92 -17.67
CA VAL A 108 8.37 19.69 -18.46
C VAL A 108 7.29 19.68 -19.55
N SER A 109 7.53 18.98 -20.66
CA SER A 109 6.55 18.81 -21.74
C SER A 109 5.31 18.04 -21.29
N SER A 110 4.25 18.01 -22.11
CA SER A 110 3.17 17.04 -21.86
C SER A 110 3.70 15.63 -22.12
N GLY A 111 3.23 14.65 -21.35
CA GLY A 111 3.73 13.28 -21.41
C GLY A 111 3.42 12.50 -20.15
N LEU A 112 3.73 11.21 -20.17
CA LEU A 112 3.65 10.33 -19.01
C LEU A 112 5.03 10.27 -18.34
N TYR A 113 5.05 10.44 -17.03
CA TYR A 113 6.25 10.48 -16.21
C TYR A 113 6.15 9.46 -15.10
N ILE A 114 7.22 8.70 -14.87
CA ILE A 114 7.32 7.81 -13.71
C ILE A 114 8.26 8.48 -12.71
N ILE A 115 7.76 8.72 -11.51
CA ILE A 115 8.49 9.41 -10.44
C ILE A 115 8.62 8.48 -9.26
N LYS A 116 9.83 8.45 -8.69
CA LYS A 116 10.12 7.84 -7.40
C LYS A 116 10.00 8.90 -6.31
N SER A 117 9.36 8.56 -5.21
CA SER A 117 9.30 9.42 -4.01
C SER A 117 10.60 9.44 -3.21
N ARG A 118 11.43 8.40 -3.37
CA ARG A 118 12.74 8.25 -2.73
C ARG A 118 13.64 7.33 -3.56
N ASP A 119 14.95 7.43 -3.34
CA ASP A 119 15.96 6.70 -4.12
C ASP A 119 16.32 5.32 -3.56
N THR A 120 15.81 4.97 -2.38
CA THR A 120 16.05 3.69 -1.70
C THR A 120 14.77 2.88 -1.55
N TYR A 121 14.87 1.55 -1.55
CA TYR A 121 13.74 0.65 -1.30
C TYR A 121 13.39 0.51 0.20
N PRO A 122 12.12 0.20 0.57
CA PRO A 122 10.92 0.19 -0.29
C PRO A 122 10.71 1.54 -0.99
N LEU A 123 9.89 1.75 -1.99
CA LEU A 123 9.64 3.12 -2.50
C LEU A 123 8.22 3.26 -2.97
N HIS A 124 7.70 4.48 -2.94
CA HIS A 124 6.44 4.80 -3.60
C HIS A 124 6.75 5.36 -5.00
N ALA A 125 6.29 4.65 -6.03
CA ALA A 125 6.37 5.03 -7.43
C ALA A 125 5.02 5.59 -7.89
N SER A 126 5.07 6.64 -8.71
CA SER A 126 3.89 7.30 -9.26
C SER A 126 4.02 7.46 -10.77
N ALA A 127 3.01 6.99 -11.51
CA ALA A 127 2.83 7.30 -12.92
C ALA A 127 1.95 8.55 -13.05
N ILE A 128 2.49 9.60 -13.65
CA ILE A 128 1.87 10.92 -13.73
C ILE A 128 1.72 11.33 -15.19
N LEU A 129 0.47 11.49 -15.64
CA LEU A 129 0.15 11.99 -16.97
C LEU A 129 -0.01 13.51 -16.93
N LYS A 130 0.94 14.23 -17.51
CA LYS A 130 0.85 15.66 -17.73
C LYS A 130 0.22 15.96 -19.09
N LYS A 131 -0.86 16.73 -19.06
CA LYS A 131 -1.48 17.39 -20.20
C LYS A 131 -1.21 18.89 -20.15
N LYS A 132 -1.61 19.62 -21.20
CA LYS A 132 -1.35 21.07 -21.34
C LYS A 132 -1.73 21.91 -20.12
N PHE A 133 -2.85 21.58 -19.47
CA PHE A 133 -3.40 22.35 -18.35
C PHE A 133 -3.66 21.51 -17.09
N PHE A 134 -3.33 20.21 -17.12
CA PHE A 134 -3.71 19.28 -16.06
C PHE A 134 -2.59 18.29 -15.80
N VAL A 135 -2.50 17.87 -14.54
CA VAL A 135 -1.60 16.80 -14.11
C VAL A 135 -2.48 15.73 -13.44
N TRP A 136 -2.35 14.49 -13.92
CA TRP A 136 -3.09 13.33 -13.43
C TRP A 136 -2.12 12.38 -12.76
N LEU A 137 -2.42 11.97 -11.54
CA LEU A 137 -1.83 10.78 -10.94
C LEU A 137 -2.63 9.59 -11.47
N GLU A 138 -2.05 8.83 -12.40
CA GLU A 138 -2.73 7.71 -13.07
C GLU A 138 -2.60 6.43 -12.25
N HIS A 139 -1.38 6.11 -11.81
CA HIS A 139 -1.11 4.88 -11.06
C HIS A 139 -0.10 5.14 -9.96
N THR A 140 -0.23 4.37 -8.89
CA THR A 140 0.75 4.33 -7.81
C THR A 140 1.10 2.90 -7.45
N ALA A 141 2.30 2.70 -6.94
CA ALA A 141 2.73 1.42 -6.40
C ALA A 141 3.74 1.62 -5.28
N VAL A 142 3.71 0.72 -4.31
CA VAL A 142 4.79 0.55 -3.34
C VAL A 142 5.62 -0.64 -3.79
N CYS A 143 6.90 -0.40 -4.06
CA CYS A 143 7.87 -1.39 -4.54
C CYS A 143 8.88 -1.68 -3.43
N GLU A 144 9.07 -2.93 -3.06
CA GLU A 144 10.05 -3.41 -2.08
C GLU A 144 11.40 -3.74 -2.72
N THR A 145 11.41 -4.00 -4.03
CA THR A 145 12.62 -4.33 -4.79
C THR A 145 12.66 -3.63 -6.14
N GLU A 146 13.83 -3.72 -6.78
CA GLU A 146 14.03 -3.20 -8.12
C GLU A 146 13.22 -3.94 -9.18
N GLU A 147 13.04 -5.24 -9.02
CA GLU A 147 12.20 -6.07 -9.88
C GLU A 147 10.74 -5.59 -9.82
N GLU A 148 10.19 -5.36 -8.62
CA GLU A 148 8.82 -4.84 -8.47
C GLU A 148 8.66 -3.45 -9.13
N PHE A 149 9.68 -2.60 -9.07
CA PHE A 149 9.65 -1.31 -9.76
C PHE A 149 9.69 -1.45 -11.28
N HIS A 150 10.49 -2.38 -11.81
CA HIS A 150 10.51 -2.67 -13.25
C HIS A 150 9.17 -3.24 -13.74
N GLU A 151 8.54 -4.12 -12.97
CA GLU A 151 7.20 -4.63 -13.27
C GLU A 151 6.16 -3.51 -13.30
N PHE A 152 6.21 -2.58 -12.35
CA PHE A 152 5.37 -1.38 -12.37
C PHE A 152 5.57 -0.56 -13.65
N MET A 153 6.82 -0.25 -14.02
CA MET A 153 7.12 0.52 -15.24
C MET A 153 6.63 -0.20 -16.49
N LYS A 154 6.86 -1.51 -16.58
CA LYS A 154 6.41 -2.34 -17.70
C LYS A 154 4.89 -2.29 -17.83
N ARG A 155 4.17 -2.48 -16.73
CA ARG A 155 2.70 -2.46 -16.72
C ARG A 155 2.14 -1.08 -17.11
N VAL A 156 2.76 0.01 -16.66
CA VAL A 156 2.39 1.38 -17.06
C VAL A 156 2.60 1.57 -18.58
N ASN A 157 3.71 1.08 -19.12
CA ASN A 157 4.01 1.17 -20.55
C ASN A 157 3.00 0.39 -21.39
N GLU A 158 2.62 -0.81 -20.95
CA GLU A 158 1.63 -1.67 -21.61
C GLU A 158 0.23 -1.03 -21.60
N GLU A 159 -0.20 -0.44 -20.48
CA GLU A 159 -1.53 0.16 -20.35
C GLU A 159 -1.68 1.47 -21.15
N HIS A 160 -0.61 2.28 -21.23
CA HIS A 160 -0.65 3.61 -21.88
C HIS A 160 -0.02 3.66 -23.27
N GLN A 161 0.44 2.51 -23.82
CA GLN A 161 1.09 2.40 -25.14
C GLN A 161 2.21 3.44 -25.33
N MET A 162 3.13 3.52 -24.36
CA MET A 162 4.22 4.50 -24.42
C MET A 162 5.15 4.24 -25.62
N GLU A 163 5.17 5.16 -26.59
CA GLU A 163 6.37 5.39 -27.40
C GLU A 163 7.45 5.95 -26.47
N PHE A 164 8.45 5.13 -26.15
CA PHE A 164 9.51 5.42 -25.18
C PHE A 164 10.22 6.77 -25.43
N ILE A 165 10.07 7.73 -24.51
CA ILE A 165 11.02 8.84 -24.32
C ILE A 165 11.48 8.83 -22.86
N MET A 166 12.45 7.97 -22.53
CA MET A 166 13.18 8.08 -21.26
C MET A 166 14.20 9.22 -21.36
N LYS A 167 14.07 10.24 -20.49
CA LYS A 167 15.16 11.18 -20.19
C LYS A 167 15.59 10.97 -18.75
N PHE A 168 16.75 10.35 -18.56
CA PHE A 168 17.50 10.41 -17.31
C PHE A 168 18.12 11.82 -17.20
N LYS A 169 17.95 12.49 -16.06
CA LYS A 169 18.80 13.64 -15.68
C LYS A 169 19.85 13.12 -14.70
N HIS A 170 21.12 13.30 -15.06
CA HIS A 170 22.26 13.26 -14.16
C HIS A 170 22.23 14.44 -13.19
#